data_AF-A0AAU9SUF5-F1
#
_entry.id   AF-A0AAU9SUF5-F1
#
_cell.length_a   1.000
_cell.length_b   1.000
_cell.length_c   1.000
_cell.angle_alpha   90.00
_cell.angle_beta   90.00
_cell.angle_gamma   90.00
#
_symmetry.space_group_name_H-M   'P 1'
#
loop_
_entity.id
_entity.type
_entity.pdbx_description
1 polymer ?
#
loop_
_entity_poly.entity_id
_entity_poly.type
_entity_poly.pdbx_seq_one_letter_code
_entity_poly.pdbx_strand_id
1 'polypeptide(L)'
;MDPEGKYVAVGSKIYVVGGEFSYFDMTWSALSIDCRFHTVHPISDKRIEYDSVAEIIDGKIYVINSEGVMVFDTETQKWDPAMKKPDVELGKTYIDGSVVMGDKMYMRNYDNSFVYEPKENKWESDEMLNSKEWRNACVVDDVLYCYDTCVKEIRAYDPKQRCWRVVKGVEQWLPRMIGSRWSKLASYGGKLALFSHKSNARKGTIDVWFAEISLERRQGGEIWACLGMDFLVHEPTKASLCCDYLYSARLLL
;
A
#
# COMPACT_ATOMS: atom_id res chain seq x y z
N MET A 1 14.00 -4.36 -7.53
CA MET A 1 12.57 -4.06 -7.32
C MET A 1 12.29 -2.94 -8.27
N ASP A 2 11.31 -3.07 -9.16
CA ASP A 2 10.87 -1.94 -9.98
C ASP A 2 10.25 -0.91 -9.02
N PRO A 3 10.72 0.34 -8.98
CA PRO A 3 10.10 1.42 -8.23
C PRO A 3 8.73 1.74 -8.83
N GLU A 4 7.71 1.05 -8.31
CA GLU A 4 6.33 1.39 -8.61
C GLU A 4 6.02 2.81 -8.12
N GLY A 5 5.49 3.65 -9.01
CA GLY A 5 4.99 4.98 -8.65
C GLY A 5 3.93 4.86 -7.55
N LYS A 6 4.01 5.74 -6.54
CA LYS A 6 3.01 5.76 -5.47
C LYS A 6 1.86 6.65 -5.89
N TYR A 7 0.66 6.26 -5.52
CA TYR A 7 -0.53 7.03 -5.86
C TYR A 7 -1.54 7.05 -4.73
N VAL A 8 -2.34 8.11 -4.72
CA VAL A 8 -3.45 8.29 -3.78
C VAL A 8 -4.68 8.77 -4.55
N ALA A 9 -5.81 8.12 -4.33
CA ALA A 9 -7.10 8.52 -4.90
C ALA A 9 -7.82 9.47 -3.95
N VAL A 10 -8.31 10.60 -4.46
CA VAL A 10 -9.03 11.63 -3.70
C VAL A 10 -10.22 12.11 -4.54
N GLY A 11 -11.41 11.65 -4.17
CA GLY A 11 -12.61 11.87 -4.97
C GLY A 11 -12.41 11.34 -6.40
N SER A 12 -12.55 12.20 -7.40
CA SER A 12 -12.39 11.83 -8.81
C SER A 12 -10.96 12.03 -9.36
N LYS A 13 -9.99 12.31 -8.50
CA LYS A 13 -8.60 12.57 -8.88
C LYS A 13 -7.68 11.50 -8.34
N ILE A 14 -6.68 11.14 -9.13
CA ILE A 14 -5.56 10.28 -8.69
C ILE A 14 -4.31 11.15 -8.69
N TYR A 15 -3.64 11.21 -7.55
CA TYR A 15 -2.36 11.89 -7.40
C TYR A 15 -1.26 10.86 -7.45
N VAL A 16 -0.28 11.05 -8.31
CA VAL A 16 0.85 10.14 -8.50
C VAL A 16 2.12 10.88 -8.11
N VAL A 17 2.97 10.25 -7.30
CA VAL A 17 4.24 10.81 -6.87
C VAL A 17 5.37 9.81 -7.07
N GLY A 18 6.45 10.28 -7.70
CA GLY A 18 7.62 9.47 -8.02
C GLY A 18 7.32 8.34 -9.02
N GLY A 19 8.19 7.34 -9.02
CA GLY A 19 8.09 6.13 -9.85
C GLY A 19 9.20 6.00 -10.87
N GLU A 20 9.46 4.76 -11.27
CA GLU A 20 10.34 4.40 -12.38
C GLU A 20 9.47 4.00 -13.58
N PHE A 21 9.63 4.72 -14.69
CA PHE A 21 8.93 4.38 -15.93
C PHE A 21 9.72 3.31 -16.71
N SER A 22 11.04 3.28 -16.56
CA SER A 22 11.92 2.20 -17.01
C SER A 22 13.29 2.26 -16.32
N TYR A 23 14.09 1.19 -16.43
CA TYR A 23 15.48 1.11 -15.92
C TYR A 23 16.39 2.28 -16.34
N PHE A 24 16.00 3.03 -17.37
CA PHE A 24 16.72 4.19 -17.89
C PHE A 24 15.99 5.53 -17.68
N ASP A 25 14.70 5.51 -17.37
CA ASP A 25 13.86 6.71 -17.18
C ASP A 25 13.13 6.66 -15.83
N MET A 26 13.77 7.28 -14.83
CA MET A 26 13.13 7.59 -13.55
C MET A 26 12.22 8.81 -13.72
N THR A 27 10.94 8.69 -13.37
CA THR A 27 10.01 9.83 -13.35
C THR A 27 9.97 10.44 -11.96
N TRP A 28 10.72 11.52 -11.75
CA TRP A 28 10.69 12.32 -10.52
C TRP A 28 9.52 13.31 -10.47
N SER A 29 8.39 12.96 -11.09
CA SER A 29 7.26 13.87 -11.26
C SER A 29 6.20 13.65 -10.19
N ALA A 30 5.47 14.72 -9.91
CA ALA A 30 4.24 14.68 -9.16
C ALA A 30 3.12 15.10 -10.10
N LEU A 31 2.11 14.25 -10.28
CA LEU A 31 1.02 14.46 -11.23
C LEU A 31 -0.33 14.33 -10.53
N SER A 32 -1.33 15.02 -11.05
CA SER A 32 -2.73 14.76 -10.76
C SER A 32 -3.45 14.37 -12.05
N ILE A 33 -4.26 13.32 -11.97
CA ILE A 33 -5.07 12.78 -13.06
C ILE A 33 -6.53 13.03 -12.67
N ASP A 34 -7.25 13.87 -13.41
CA ASP A 34 -8.70 14.03 -13.21
C ASP A 34 -9.45 13.02 -14.09
N CYS A 35 -10.03 12.01 -13.45
CA CYS A 35 -10.70 10.91 -14.14
C CYS A 35 -11.99 11.35 -14.85
N ARG A 36 -12.60 12.49 -14.48
CA ARG A 36 -13.84 12.97 -15.13
C ARG A 36 -13.56 13.61 -16.48
N PHE A 37 -12.42 14.27 -16.60
CA PHE A 37 -12.03 15.02 -17.79
C PHE A 37 -10.92 14.35 -18.59
N HIS A 38 -10.38 13.23 -18.08
CA HIS A 38 -9.25 12.51 -18.68
C HIS A 38 -8.02 13.40 -18.89
N THR A 39 -7.75 14.31 -17.94
CA THR A 39 -6.64 15.27 -18.00
C THR A 39 -5.57 14.97 -16.97
N VAL A 40 -4.32 15.29 -17.30
CA VAL A 40 -3.16 15.16 -16.40
C VAL A 40 -2.53 16.53 -16.19
N HIS A 41 -2.24 16.89 -14.94
CA HIS A 41 -1.60 18.15 -14.58
C HIS A 41 -0.41 17.90 -13.63
N PRO A 42 0.75 18.51 -13.87
CA PRO A 42 1.84 18.49 -12.89
C PRO A 42 1.41 19.27 -11.63
N ILE A 43 1.74 18.71 -10.46
CA ILE A 43 1.45 19.36 -9.17
C ILE A 43 2.73 19.83 -8.46
N SER A 44 3.91 19.48 -8.99
CA SER A 44 5.20 19.92 -8.47
C SER A 44 6.22 19.99 -9.60
N ASP A 45 7.01 21.06 -9.61
CA ASP A 45 8.23 21.17 -10.43
C ASP A 45 9.44 20.55 -9.73
N LYS A 46 9.32 20.25 -8.43
CA LYS A 46 10.39 19.60 -7.65
C LYS A 46 10.45 18.12 -7.97
N ARG A 47 11.68 17.60 -8.00
CA ARG A 47 11.95 16.17 -8.10
C ARG A 47 11.50 15.49 -6.81
N ILE A 48 10.48 14.63 -6.91
CA ILE A 48 10.13 13.71 -5.82
C ILE A 48 10.96 12.45 -6.00
N GLU A 49 11.65 12.04 -4.95
CA GLU A 49 12.52 10.86 -4.98
C GLU A 49 11.71 9.57 -5.14
N TYR A 50 12.29 8.58 -5.81
CA TYR A 50 11.64 7.30 -6.12
C TYR A 50 11.42 6.42 -4.87
N ASP A 51 12.09 6.73 -3.76
CA ASP A 51 11.97 6.06 -2.47
C ASP A 51 10.88 6.64 -1.57
N SER A 52 10.04 7.51 -2.12
CA SER A 52 8.94 8.13 -1.40
C SER A 52 7.76 7.17 -1.22
N VAL A 53 7.08 7.30 -0.08
CA VAL A 53 5.69 6.85 0.11
C VAL A 53 4.72 8.01 0.06
N ALA A 54 3.45 7.72 -0.21
CA ALA A 54 2.40 8.72 -0.34
C ALA A 54 1.13 8.23 0.36
N GLU A 55 0.60 9.04 1.27
CA GLU A 55 -0.62 8.73 2.01
C GLU A 55 -1.49 9.98 2.17
N ILE A 56 -2.80 9.81 2.36
CA ILE A 56 -3.74 10.92 2.59
C ILE A 56 -4.30 10.91 4.01
N ILE A 57 -4.26 12.09 4.65
CA ILE A 57 -4.91 12.38 5.92
C ILE A 57 -5.56 13.75 5.81
N ASP A 58 -6.84 13.87 6.19
CA ASP A 58 -7.58 15.14 6.22
C ASP A 58 -7.46 15.98 4.93
N GLY A 59 -7.52 15.34 3.75
CA GLY A 59 -7.44 16.03 2.45
C GLY A 59 -6.03 16.51 2.08
N LYS A 60 -5.00 16.16 2.85
CA LYS A 60 -3.60 16.47 2.58
C LYS A 60 -2.84 15.18 2.23
N ILE A 61 -2.05 15.25 1.17
CA ILE A 61 -1.18 14.15 0.73
C ILE A 61 0.19 14.34 1.36
N TYR A 62 0.60 13.38 2.17
CA TYR A 62 1.90 13.33 2.81
C TYR A 62 2.83 12.46 1.97
N VAL A 63 3.88 13.08 1.45
CA VAL A 63 4.96 12.42 0.72
C VAL A 63 6.17 12.33 1.62
N ILE A 64 6.59 11.12 1.95
CA ILE A 64 7.68 10.87 2.89
C ILE A 64 8.78 10.07 2.21
N ASN A 65 10.01 10.56 2.29
CA ASN A 65 11.20 9.91 1.74
C ASN A 65 12.34 9.85 2.78
N SER A 66 13.55 9.53 2.32
CA SER A 66 14.74 9.50 3.19
C SER A 66 15.12 10.87 3.76
N GLU A 67 14.77 11.97 3.08
CA GLU A 67 15.15 13.34 3.46
C GLU A 67 14.15 14.04 4.38
N GLY A 68 12.85 13.72 4.27
CA GLY A 68 11.83 14.40 5.05
C GLY A 68 10.38 14.10 4.66
N VAL A 69 9.52 15.04 5.05
CA VAL A 69 8.07 15.02 4.81
C VAL A 69 7.71 16.26 4.00
N MET A 70 7.04 16.04 2.87
CA MET A 70 6.43 17.08 2.06
C MET A 70 4.92 16.88 2.11
N VAL A 71 4.16 17.96 2.26
CA VAL A 71 2.70 17.88 2.36
C VAL A 71 2.09 18.68 1.23
N PHE A 72 1.23 18.03 0.44
CA PHE A 72 0.47 18.66 -0.62
C PHE A 72 -0.99 18.78 -0.20
N ASP A 73 -1.47 20.01 -0.09
CA ASP A 73 -2.85 20.32 0.25
C ASP A 73 -3.71 20.23 -1.02
N THR A 74 -4.67 19.28 -1.04
CA THR A 74 -5.45 19.01 -2.26
C THR A 74 -6.50 20.08 -2.55
N GLU A 75 -6.92 20.84 -1.54
CA GLU A 75 -7.90 21.91 -1.67
C GLU A 75 -7.26 23.18 -2.24
N THR A 76 -6.15 23.61 -1.63
CA THR A 76 -5.43 24.82 -2.05
C THR A 76 -4.46 24.58 -3.21
N GLN A 77 -4.18 23.31 -3.52
CA GLN A 77 -3.21 22.87 -4.53
C GLN A 77 -1.79 23.42 -4.29
N LYS A 78 -1.38 23.46 -3.03
CA LYS A 78 -0.07 24.00 -2.62
C LYS A 78 0.70 23.00 -1.79
N TRP A 79 2.01 23.11 -1.87
CA TRP A 79 2.93 22.38 -1.01
C TRP A 79 3.22 23.20 0.25
N ASP A 80 3.09 22.56 1.41
CA ASP A 80 3.60 23.10 2.66
C ASP A 80 5.14 23.05 2.67
N PRO A 81 5.80 23.86 3.52
CA PRO A 81 7.24 23.78 3.71
C PRO A 81 7.68 22.36 4.12
N ALA A 82 8.73 21.85 3.48
CA ALA A 82 9.24 20.52 3.78
C ALA A 82 9.75 20.44 5.22
N MET A 83 9.37 19.38 5.93
CA MET A 83 9.80 19.10 7.29
C MET A 83 10.93 18.07 7.25
N LYS A 84 12.01 18.34 7.99
CA LYS A 84 13.12 17.38 8.09
C LYS A 84 12.72 16.20 8.98
N LYS A 85 13.09 14.99 8.56
CA LYS A 85 13.00 13.80 9.40
C LYS A 85 13.98 13.93 10.59
N PRO A 86 13.64 13.45 11.80
CA PRO A 86 14.60 13.41 12.91
C PRO A 86 15.84 12.61 12.51
N ASP A 87 17.03 13.07 12.93
CA ASP A 87 18.34 12.48 12.60
C ASP A 87 18.60 11.10 13.23
N VAL A 88 17.65 10.56 14.00
CA VAL A 88 17.86 9.42 14.90
C VAL A 88 17.09 8.18 14.42
N GLU A 89 17.84 7.09 14.22
CA GLU A 89 17.45 5.66 14.26
C GLU A 89 16.35 5.12 13.33
N LEU A 90 15.63 5.95 12.60
CA LEU A 90 14.55 5.51 11.71
C LEU A 90 15.03 4.81 10.42
N GLY A 91 16.35 4.57 10.28
CA GLY A 91 16.99 4.02 9.08
C GLY A 91 16.93 5.00 7.89
N LYS A 92 18.07 5.19 7.21
CA LYS A 92 18.13 5.93 5.92
C LYS A 92 17.73 5.05 4.73
N THR A 93 17.05 3.95 5.00
CA THR A 93 16.68 2.94 4.01
C THR A 93 15.31 3.22 3.43
N TYR A 94 15.14 2.84 2.16
CA TYR A 94 13.89 2.87 1.40
C TYR A 94 12.69 2.35 2.23
N ILE A 95 11.58 3.10 2.18
CA ILE A 95 10.32 2.70 2.83
C ILE A 95 9.60 1.73 1.90
N ASP A 96 9.42 0.48 2.34
CA ASP A 96 8.84 -0.61 1.54
C ASP A 96 7.37 -0.91 1.87
N GLY A 97 6.81 -0.25 2.88
CA GLY A 97 5.38 -0.30 3.20
C GLY A 97 4.90 0.94 3.93
N SER A 98 3.69 1.40 3.61
CA SER A 98 2.98 2.46 4.32
C SER A 98 1.48 2.16 4.37
N VAL A 99 0.83 2.56 5.46
CA VAL A 99 -0.63 2.64 5.59
C VAL A 99 -1.03 3.76 6.56
N VAL A 100 -2.28 4.22 6.49
CA VAL A 100 -2.87 5.15 7.46
C VAL A 100 -3.87 4.42 8.35
N MET A 101 -3.74 4.58 9.67
CA MET A 101 -4.73 4.12 10.66
C MET A 101 -4.91 5.20 11.72
N GLY A 102 -6.16 5.55 12.05
CA GLY A 102 -6.47 6.55 13.08
C GLY A 102 -5.67 7.86 12.97
N ASP A 103 -5.64 8.47 11.78
CA ASP A 103 -4.90 9.71 11.46
C ASP A 103 -3.37 9.66 11.65
N LYS A 104 -2.78 8.46 11.75
CA LYS A 104 -1.33 8.26 11.84
C LYS A 104 -0.83 7.44 10.68
N MET A 105 0.36 7.76 10.22
CA MET A 105 1.03 7.04 9.14
C MET A 105 1.94 5.96 9.73
N TYR A 106 1.62 4.71 9.46
CA TYR A 106 2.42 3.56 9.83
C TYR A 106 3.28 3.20 8.64
N MET A 107 4.58 3.11 8.85
CA MET A 107 5.55 2.91 7.79
C MET A 107 6.55 1.85 8.18
N ARG A 108 7.08 1.17 7.18
CA ARG A 108 8.12 0.16 7.33
C ARG A 108 9.21 0.40 6.31
N ASN A 109 10.45 0.27 6.77
CA ASN A 109 11.59 0.04 5.91
C ASN A 109 12.12 -1.38 6.15
N TYR A 110 13.26 -1.70 5.53
CA TYR A 110 13.83 -3.04 5.60
C TYR A 110 13.94 -3.59 7.03
N ASP A 111 14.39 -2.77 7.99
CA ASP A 111 14.71 -3.20 9.35
C ASP A 111 13.64 -2.84 10.40
N ASN A 112 12.92 -1.73 10.20
CA ASN A 112 12.17 -1.04 11.23
C ASN A 112 10.76 -0.67 10.78
N SER A 113 9.84 -0.65 11.76
CA SER A 113 8.51 -0.07 11.62
C SER A 113 8.37 1.13 12.56
N PHE A 114 7.79 2.20 12.05
CA PHE A 114 7.65 3.48 12.74
C PHE A 114 6.31 4.13 12.42
N VAL A 115 5.88 5.00 13.33
CA VAL A 115 4.61 5.72 13.25
C VAL A 115 4.91 7.20 13.21
N TYR A 116 4.33 7.89 12.24
CA TYR A 116 4.35 9.34 12.15
C TYR A 116 2.96 9.89 12.47
N GLU A 117 2.91 10.83 13.41
CA GLU A 117 1.72 11.57 13.80
C GLU A 117 1.81 13.00 13.26
N PRO A 118 1.11 13.32 12.16
CA PRO A 118 1.25 14.63 11.51
C PRO A 118 0.86 15.81 12.38
N LYS A 119 -0.17 15.65 13.23
CA LYS A 119 -0.70 16.73 14.10
C LYS A 119 0.33 17.21 15.12
N GLU A 120 1.15 16.30 15.65
CA GLU A 120 2.20 16.60 16.63
C GLU A 120 3.60 16.70 15.98
N ASN A 121 3.71 16.44 14.67
CA ASN A 121 4.96 16.24 13.95
C ASN A 121 5.90 15.26 14.69
N LYS A 122 5.33 14.16 15.19
CA LYS A 122 6.00 13.22 16.08
C LYS A 122 6.28 11.91 15.37
N TRP A 123 7.46 11.34 15.64
CA TRP A 123 7.89 10.04 15.16
C TRP A 123 8.08 9.09 16.34
N GLU A 124 7.56 7.88 16.23
CA GLU A 124 7.68 6.84 17.26
C GLU A 124 8.06 5.50 16.63
N SER A 125 8.89 4.73 17.30
CA SER A 125 9.07 3.30 16.97
C SER A 125 7.91 2.49 17.53
N ASP A 126 7.59 1.39 16.84
CA ASP A 126 6.61 0.42 17.35
C ASP A 126 7.21 -0.99 17.31
N GLU A 127 7.77 -1.42 18.44
CA GLU A 127 8.43 -2.72 18.57
C GLU A 127 7.49 -3.89 18.24
N MET A 128 6.22 -3.80 18.64
CA MET A 128 5.27 -4.87 18.35
C MET A 128 4.94 -4.91 16.86
N LEU A 129 4.66 -3.76 16.24
CA LEU A 129 4.48 -3.70 14.79
C LEU A 129 5.72 -4.24 14.07
N ASN A 130 6.91 -3.88 14.55
CA ASN A 130 8.17 -4.31 13.97
C ASN A 130 8.47 -5.81 14.16
N SER A 131 7.79 -6.49 15.09
CA SER A 131 7.99 -7.92 15.37
C SER A 131 7.57 -8.85 14.22
N LYS A 132 6.86 -8.32 13.21
CA LYS A 132 6.49 -9.02 11.99
C LYS A 132 6.84 -8.17 10.77
N GLU A 133 7.33 -8.84 9.74
CA GLU A 133 7.49 -8.24 8.42
C GLU A 133 6.10 -8.02 7.80
N TRP A 134 5.89 -6.84 7.23
CA TRP A 134 4.64 -6.52 6.54
C TRP A 134 4.94 -5.68 5.31
N ARG A 135 4.39 -6.09 4.16
CA ARG A 135 4.46 -5.38 2.88
C ARG A 135 3.13 -5.55 2.17
N ASN A 136 2.87 -4.70 1.18
CA ASN A 136 1.64 -4.77 0.37
C ASN A 136 0.39 -4.88 1.24
N ALA A 137 0.40 -4.18 2.37
CA ALA A 137 -0.64 -4.20 3.37
C ALA A 137 -1.77 -3.24 3.00
N CYS A 138 -2.93 -3.45 3.60
CA CYS A 138 -4.05 -2.52 3.51
C CYS A 138 -4.69 -2.34 4.88
N VAL A 139 -5.64 -1.40 4.98
CA VAL A 139 -6.36 -1.11 6.22
C VAL A 139 -7.85 -1.32 6.01
N VAL A 140 -8.47 -2.03 6.97
CA VAL A 140 -9.92 -2.19 7.08
C VAL A 140 -10.28 -1.95 8.55
N ASP A 141 -11.21 -1.04 8.81
CA ASP A 141 -11.68 -0.69 10.17
C ASP A 141 -10.52 -0.39 11.16
N ASP A 142 -9.59 0.48 10.75
CA ASP A 142 -8.38 0.87 11.51
C ASP A 142 -7.47 -0.30 11.94
N VAL A 143 -7.51 -1.42 11.20
CA VAL A 143 -6.63 -2.57 11.40
C VAL A 143 -5.83 -2.83 10.13
N LEU A 144 -4.52 -2.97 10.28
CA LEU A 144 -3.61 -3.29 9.17
C LEU A 144 -3.68 -4.78 8.89
N TYR A 145 -3.89 -5.14 7.63
CA TYR A 145 -3.84 -6.51 7.14
C TYR A 145 -2.70 -6.68 6.15
N CYS A 146 -1.87 -7.70 6.36
CA CYS A 146 -0.81 -8.07 5.44
C CYS A 146 -0.80 -9.58 5.21
N TYR A 147 -0.28 -10.00 4.05
CA TYR A 147 -0.04 -11.42 3.79
C TYR A 147 1.40 -11.76 4.13
N ASP A 148 1.58 -12.65 5.10
CA ASP A 148 2.87 -13.20 5.48
C ASP A 148 3.24 -14.33 4.52
N THR A 149 4.09 -14.01 3.54
CA THR A 149 4.51 -14.96 2.51
C THR A 149 5.35 -16.13 3.03
N CYS A 150 5.99 -15.98 4.19
CA CYS A 150 6.88 -17.00 4.77
C CYS A 150 6.08 -18.14 5.39
N VAL A 151 5.06 -17.81 6.18
CA VAL A 151 4.19 -18.83 6.82
C VAL A 151 2.85 -19.02 6.12
N LYS A 152 2.57 -18.24 5.08
CA LYS A 152 1.35 -18.30 4.25
C LYS A 152 0.07 -18.01 5.04
N GLU A 153 0.11 -16.96 5.85
CA GLU A 153 -1.00 -16.51 6.69
C GLU A 153 -1.39 -15.07 6.35
N ILE A 154 -2.66 -14.72 6.53
CA ILE A 154 -3.06 -13.30 6.62
C ILE A 154 -2.92 -12.89 8.09
N ARG A 155 -2.19 -11.81 8.33
CA ARG A 155 -1.99 -11.22 9.65
C ARG A 155 -2.76 -9.91 9.76
N ALA A 156 -3.23 -9.64 10.96
CA ALA A 156 -3.89 -8.39 11.34
C ALA A 156 -3.14 -7.73 12.48
N TYR A 157 -2.79 -6.45 12.36
CA TYR A 157 -2.23 -5.65 13.45
C TYR A 157 -3.28 -4.66 13.96
N ASP A 158 -3.65 -4.80 15.23
CA ASP A 158 -4.53 -3.86 15.92
C ASP A 158 -3.66 -2.80 16.62
N PRO A 159 -3.67 -1.54 16.16
CA PRO A 159 -2.86 -0.47 16.76
C PRO A 159 -3.34 -0.07 18.16
N LYS A 160 -4.62 -0.30 18.51
CA LYS A 160 -5.17 0.04 19.83
C LYS A 160 -4.72 -0.98 20.88
N GLN A 161 -4.68 -2.26 20.50
CA GLN A 161 -4.22 -3.34 21.37
C GLN A 161 -2.72 -3.58 21.28
N ARG A 162 -2.05 -2.99 20.27
CA ARG A 162 -0.65 -3.23 19.91
C ARG A 162 -0.35 -4.72 19.89
N CYS A 163 -1.04 -5.46 19.02
CA CYS A 163 -0.84 -6.90 18.89
C CYS A 163 -1.11 -7.39 17.47
N TRP A 164 -0.41 -8.46 17.10
CA TRP A 164 -0.65 -9.20 15.87
C TRP A 164 -1.58 -10.38 16.12
N ARG A 165 -2.51 -10.60 15.20
CA ARG A 165 -3.42 -11.75 15.17
C ARG A 165 -3.33 -12.45 13.82
N VAL A 166 -3.51 -13.77 13.83
CA VAL A 166 -3.63 -14.57 12.59
C VAL A 166 -5.10 -14.64 12.22
N VAL A 167 -5.43 -14.31 10.98
CA VAL A 167 -6.79 -14.44 10.45
C VAL A 167 -7.10 -15.90 10.16
N LYS A 168 -8.22 -16.38 10.69
CA LYS A 168 -8.68 -17.78 10.61
C LYS A 168 -9.65 -18.02 9.46
N GLY A 169 -9.87 -19.27 9.09
CA GLY A 169 -10.84 -19.65 8.06
C GLY A 169 -10.29 -19.54 6.63
N VAL A 170 -8.98 -19.33 6.50
CA VAL A 170 -8.26 -19.16 5.23
C VAL A 170 -7.52 -20.43 4.79
N GLU A 171 -7.38 -21.42 5.67
CA GLU A 171 -6.42 -22.51 5.58
C GLU A 171 -6.67 -23.44 4.38
N GLN A 172 -7.93 -23.57 3.95
CA GLN A 172 -8.32 -24.50 2.88
C GLN A 172 -8.13 -23.92 1.47
N TRP A 173 -8.19 -22.59 1.32
CA TRP A 173 -8.22 -21.91 0.03
C TRP A 173 -7.02 -20.99 -0.20
N LEU A 174 -6.49 -20.35 0.83
CA LEU A 174 -5.36 -19.41 0.71
C LEU A 174 -4.12 -20.05 0.08
N PRO A 175 -3.70 -21.29 0.44
CA PRO A 175 -2.54 -21.92 -0.19
C PRO A 175 -2.71 -22.23 -1.68
N ARG A 176 -3.96 -22.31 -2.18
CA ARG A 176 -4.24 -22.61 -3.59
C ARG A 176 -4.12 -21.37 -4.47
N MET A 177 -4.41 -20.19 -3.91
CA MET A 177 -4.48 -18.95 -4.67
C MET A 177 -3.16 -18.19 -4.74
N ILE A 178 -2.16 -18.59 -3.96
CA ILE A 178 -0.94 -17.79 -3.80
C ILE A 178 0.25 -18.44 -4.49
N GLY A 179 0.75 -17.73 -5.52
CA GLY A 179 1.87 -18.18 -6.35
C GLY A 179 3.14 -17.35 -6.24
N SER A 180 3.09 -16.16 -5.63
CA SER A 180 4.20 -15.19 -5.67
C SER A 180 4.38 -14.40 -4.36
N ARG A 181 5.62 -13.99 -4.11
CA ARG A 181 6.00 -13.03 -3.04
C ARG A 181 5.37 -11.65 -3.24
N TRP A 182 4.86 -11.37 -4.44
CA TRP A 182 4.29 -10.07 -4.82
C TRP A 182 2.76 -10.07 -4.72
N SER A 183 2.19 -10.96 -3.92
CA SER A 183 0.77 -10.91 -3.61
C SER A 183 0.47 -9.64 -2.81
N LYS A 184 -0.68 -9.02 -3.08
CA LYS A 184 -1.10 -7.74 -2.49
C LYS A 184 -2.47 -7.87 -1.86
N LEU A 185 -2.62 -7.31 -0.67
CA LEU A 185 -3.93 -7.06 -0.08
C LEU A 185 -4.32 -5.61 -0.37
N ALA A 186 -5.60 -5.42 -0.70
CA ALA A 186 -6.21 -4.11 -0.85
C ALA A 186 -7.49 -4.05 -0.01
N SER A 187 -7.87 -2.85 0.39
CA SER A 187 -9.17 -2.59 1.01
C SER A 187 -10.20 -2.43 -0.11
N TYR A 188 -11.34 -3.11 0.01
CA TYR A 188 -12.43 -3.05 -0.97
C TYR A 188 -13.78 -3.13 -0.26
N GLY A 189 -14.50 -2.02 -0.18
CA GLY A 189 -15.86 -2.00 0.40
C GLY A 189 -15.95 -2.53 1.84
N GLY A 190 -14.94 -2.26 2.68
CA GLY A 190 -14.86 -2.80 4.05
C GLY A 190 -14.46 -4.28 4.12
N LYS A 191 -14.04 -4.86 3.00
CA LYS A 191 -13.50 -6.22 2.89
C LYS A 191 -12.03 -6.17 2.45
N LEU A 192 -11.40 -7.33 2.43
CA LEU A 192 -10.09 -7.50 1.81
C LEU A 192 -10.27 -7.97 0.36
N ALA A 193 -9.42 -7.47 -0.52
CA ALA A 193 -9.19 -8.01 -1.85
C ALA A 193 -7.77 -8.56 -1.91
N LEU A 194 -7.61 -9.84 -2.23
CA LEU A 194 -6.33 -10.48 -2.45
C LEU A 194 -6.04 -10.55 -3.94
N PHE A 195 -4.89 -9.99 -4.32
CA PHE A 195 -4.30 -10.13 -5.64
C PHE A 195 -3.06 -11.01 -5.54
N SER A 196 -2.98 -12.03 -6.38
CA SER A 196 -1.77 -12.83 -6.54
C SER A 196 -1.53 -13.08 -8.00
N HIS A 197 -0.27 -13.18 -8.40
CA HIS A 197 0.06 -13.62 -9.74
C HIS A 197 1.00 -14.80 -9.73
N LYS A 198 0.95 -15.60 -10.79
CA LYS A 198 1.84 -16.72 -11.00
C LYS A 198 2.31 -16.74 -12.44
N SER A 199 3.61 -16.60 -12.64
CA SER A 199 4.19 -16.68 -13.98
C SER A 199 4.16 -18.13 -14.48
N ASN A 200 3.70 -18.29 -15.72
CA ASN A 200 3.71 -19.56 -16.43
C ASN A 200 4.71 -19.48 -17.59
N ALA A 201 5.99 -19.72 -17.26
CA ALA A 201 7.09 -19.61 -18.22
C ALA A 201 6.89 -20.44 -19.49
N ARG A 202 6.22 -21.59 -19.41
CA ARG A 202 5.95 -22.45 -20.57
C ARG A 202 4.96 -21.84 -21.56
N LYS A 203 3.98 -21.10 -21.05
CA LYS A 203 2.92 -20.47 -21.86
C LYS A 203 3.19 -19.00 -22.17
N GLY A 204 4.26 -18.41 -21.60
CA GLY A 204 4.54 -16.98 -21.73
C GLY A 204 3.42 -16.10 -21.15
N THR A 205 2.66 -16.62 -20.18
CA THR A 205 1.50 -15.96 -19.56
C THR A 205 1.72 -15.77 -18.07
N ILE A 206 0.95 -14.84 -17.50
CA ILE A 206 0.82 -14.63 -16.07
C ILE A 206 -0.64 -14.91 -15.70
N ASP A 207 -0.81 -15.80 -14.74
CA ASP A 207 -2.11 -16.08 -14.14
C ASP A 207 -2.32 -15.08 -13.01
N VAL A 208 -3.32 -14.20 -13.12
CA VAL A 208 -3.70 -13.23 -12.09
C VAL A 208 -4.94 -13.74 -11.37
N TRP A 209 -4.81 -13.91 -10.05
CA TRP A 209 -5.87 -14.31 -9.14
C TRP A 209 -6.39 -13.10 -8.40
N PHE A 210 -7.71 -13.00 -8.34
CA PHE A 210 -8.42 -12.10 -7.46
C PHE A 210 -9.31 -12.89 -6.52
N ALA A 211 -9.37 -12.46 -5.27
CA ALA A 211 -10.34 -12.95 -4.32
C ALA A 211 -10.85 -11.85 -3.40
N GLU A 212 -12.17 -11.76 -3.30
CA GLU A 212 -12.82 -10.99 -2.25
C GLU A 212 -12.88 -11.82 -0.96
N ILE A 213 -12.49 -11.22 0.15
CA ILE A 213 -12.41 -11.88 1.45
C ILE A 213 -13.16 -11.02 2.46
N SER A 214 -14.30 -11.53 2.93
CA SER A 214 -15.09 -10.88 3.97
C SER A 214 -14.48 -11.18 5.34
N LEU A 215 -14.51 -10.19 6.25
CA LEU A 215 -13.97 -10.30 7.60
C LEU A 215 -15.09 -10.38 8.64
N GLU A 216 -14.94 -11.26 9.61
CA GLU A 216 -15.83 -11.42 10.76
C GLU A 216 -15.01 -11.31 12.06
N ARG A 217 -15.37 -10.36 12.93
CA ARG A 217 -14.78 -10.24 14.27
C ARG A 217 -15.62 -11.03 15.27
N ARG A 218 -15.00 -11.96 15.99
CA ARG A 218 -15.65 -12.82 16.99
C ARG A 218 -15.21 -12.47 18.41
N GLN A 219 -15.86 -13.09 19.41
CA GLN A 219 -15.52 -12.91 20.81
C GLN A 219 -14.03 -13.23 21.08
N GLY A 220 -13.42 -12.52 22.03
CA GLY A 220 -11.97 -12.61 22.28
C GLY A 220 -11.10 -11.88 21.24
N GLY A 221 -11.73 -11.19 20.28
CA GLY A 221 -11.05 -10.46 19.21
C GLY A 221 -10.51 -11.37 18.09
N GLU A 222 -10.96 -12.62 18.01
CA GLU A 222 -10.63 -13.46 16.87
C GLU A 222 -11.13 -12.82 15.57
N ILE A 223 -10.34 -12.95 14.51
CA ILE A 223 -10.69 -12.46 13.18
C ILE A 223 -10.76 -13.64 12.25
N TRP A 224 -11.93 -13.83 11.65
CA TRP A 224 -12.19 -14.87 10.68
C TRP A 224 -12.36 -14.25 9.30
N ALA A 225 -11.94 -14.98 8.28
CA ALA A 225 -12.09 -14.62 6.89
C ALA A 225 -12.92 -15.68 6.17
N CYS A 226 -13.81 -15.21 5.31
CA CYS A 226 -14.59 -16.05 4.42
C CYS A 226 -14.31 -15.63 2.98
N LEU A 227 -13.99 -16.61 2.14
CA LEU A 227 -13.83 -16.40 0.71
C LEU A 227 -15.20 -16.07 0.10
N GLY A 228 -15.29 -14.90 -0.54
CA GLY A 228 -16.42 -14.49 -1.36
C GLY A 228 -16.22 -14.96 -2.79
N MET A 229 -16.31 -14.02 -3.73
CA MET A 229 -16.03 -14.28 -5.14
C MET A 229 -14.52 -14.36 -5.39
N ASP A 230 -14.09 -15.36 -6.15
CA ASP A 230 -12.74 -15.46 -6.70
C ASP A 230 -12.78 -15.63 -8.23
N PHE A 231 -11.74 -15.17 -8.91
CA PHE A 231 -11.57 -15.39 -10.34
C PHE A 231 -10.09 -15.45 -10.74
N LEU A 232 -9.86 -16.11 -11.86
CA LEU A 232 -8.55 -16.26 -12.49
C LEU A 232 -8.58 -15.65 -13.88
N VAL A 233 -7.62 -14.78 -14.17
CA VAL A 233 -7.40 -14.19 -15.50
C VAL A 233 -6.05 -14.65 -16.03
N HIS A 234 -5.99 -14.99 -17.31
CA HIS A 234 -4.75 -15.36 -18.01
C HIS A 234 -4.30 -14.21 -18.90
N GLU A 235 -3.21 -13.54 -18.53
CA GLU A 235 -2.68 -12.40 -19.27
C GLU A 235 -1.35 -12.74 -19.97
N PRO A 236 -1.04 -12.15 -21.13
CA PRO A 236 0.31 -12.17 -21.69
C PRO A 236 1.28 -11.51 -20.71
N THR A 237 2.50 -12.05 -20.56
CA THR A 237 3.49 -11.55 -19.59
C THR A 237 3.75 -10.04 -19.70
N LYS A 238 3.69 -9.48 -20.93
CA LYS A 238 3.94 -8.06 -21.22
C LYS A 238 2.81 -7.09 -20.80
N ALA A 239 1.59 -7.57 -20.56
CA ALA A 239 0.44 -6.73 -20.19
C ALA A 239 0.27 -6.54 -18.66
N SER A 240 1.01 -7.32 -17.86
CA SER A 240 0.83 -7.45 -16.41
C SER A 240 1.10 -6.17 -15.61
N LEU A 241 2.16 -5.43 -15.93
CA LEU A 241 2.52 -4.17 -15.26
C LEU A 241 1.41 -3.12 -15.34
N CYS A 242 0.57 -3.14 -16.38
CA CYS A 242 -0.54 -2.20 -16.53
C CYS A 242 -1.81 -2.68 -15.80
N CYS A 243 -1.96 -4.00 -15.63
CA CYS A 243 -3.15 -4.61 -15.05
C CYS A 243 -3.21 -4.45 -13.53
N ASP A 244 -2.09 -4.55 -12.80
CA ASP A 244 -2.08 -4.33 -11.35
C ASP A 244 -2.57 -2.91 -10.99
N TYR A 245 -2.26 -1.92 -11.83
CA TYR A 245 -2.78 -0.55 -11.72
C TYR A 245 -4.24 -0.42 -12.15
N LEU A 246 -4.66 -1.07 -13.24
CA LEU A 246 -6.04 -0.97 -13.73
C LEU A 246 -7.06 -1.68 -12.82
N TYR A 247 -6.74 -2.85 -12.29
CA TYR A 247 -7.62 -3.57 -11.36
C TYR A 247 -7.66 -2.91 -9.98
N SER A 248 -6.54 -2.34 -9.50
CA SER A 248 -6.55 -1.55 -8.26
C SER A 248 -7.29 -0.22 -8.45
N ALA A 249 -7.11 0.48 -9.58
CA ALA A 249 -7.84 1.72 -9.87
C ALA A 249 -9.35 1.49 -10.05
N ARG A 250 -9.79 0.34 -10.56
CA ARG A 250 -11.22 0.02 -10.72
C ARG A 250 -11.92 -0.36 -9.43
N LEU A 251 -11.17 -0.71 -8.37
CA LEU A 251 -11.71 -0.98 -7.04
C LEU A 251 -11.67 0.26 -6.12
N LEU A 252 -10.99 1.32 -6.56
CA LEU A 252 -10.88 2.62 -5.88
C LEU A 252 -11.86 3.68 -6.43
N LEU A 253 -12.64 3.33 -7.45
CA LEU A 253 -13.71 4.16 -8.06
C LEU A 253 -15.06 3.46 -7.89
#